data_AF-A0A432XH11-F1
#
_entry.id   AF-A0A432XH11-F1
#
_cell.length_a   1.000
_cell.length_b   1.000
_cell.length_c   1.000
_cell.angle_alpha   90.00
_cell.angle_beta   90.00
_cell.angle_gamma   90.00
#
_symmetry.space_group_name_H-M   'P 1'
#
loop_
_entity.id
_entity.type
_entity.pdbx_description
1 polymer ?
#
loop_
_entity_poly.entity_id
_entity_poly.type
_entity_poly.pdbx_seq_one_letter_code
_entity_poly.pdbx_strand_id
1 'polypeptide(L)'
;MANSVASVGLAVDAQQLDKLKTQSQQRPQEAAAEAARQFEALFISQMMKSMRQAGGESELFNSSAMRTYTDMFDQQMATEVAGKGIGLAEQLLQQLQLEQGKKP
;
A
#
# COMPACT_ATOMS: atom_id res chain seq x y z
N MET A 1 -11.88 19.14 18.68
CA MET A 1 -12.24 19.02 17.26
C MET A 1 -11.83 17.63 16.82
N ALA A 2 -12.80 16.78 16.45
CA ALA A 2 -12.59 15.36 16.20
C ALA A 2 -11.91 15.11 14.84
N ASN A 3 -11.03 14.11 14.81
CA ASN A 3 -10.05 13.82 13.77
C ASN A 3 -10.72 13.24 12.49
N SER A 4 -10.91 14.07 11.44
CA SER A 4 -11.57 13.70 10.17
C SER A 4 -10.65 13.11 9.09
N VAL A 5 -9.41 12.75 9.41
CA VAL A 5 -8.46 12.21 8.41
C VAL A 5 -8.57 10.69 8.20
N ALA A 6 -9.20 9.94 9.11
CA ALA A 6 -9.35 8.48 8.97
C ALA A 6 -10.43 8.07 7.96
N SER A 7 -11.43 8.93 7.71
CA SER A 7 -12.57 8.64 6.82
C SER A 7 -12.25 8.79 5.33
N VAL A 8 -11.21 9.57 4.99
CA VAL A 8 -10.83 9.80 3.58
C VAL A 8 -10.12 8.58 2.98
N GLY A 9 -9.26 7.89 3.74
CA GLY A 9 -8.62 6.65 3.29
C GLY A 9 -9.63 5.52 3.04
N LEU A 10 -10.52 5.28 4.01
CA LEU A 10 -11.52 4.19 3.95
C LEU A 10 -12.55 4.37 2.82
N ALA A 11 -12.93 5.62 2.49
CA ALA A 11 -13.86 5.90 1.41
C ALA A 11 -13.21 5.72 0.02
N VAL A 12 -11.94 6.13 -0.12
CA VAL A 12 -11.15 5.90 -1.33
C VAL A 12 -10.93 4.39 -1.55
N ASP A 13 -10.62 3.65 -0.48
CA ASP A 13 -10.46 2.19 -0.51
C ASP A 13 -11.74 1.48 -0.99
N ALA A 14 -12.92 1.89 -0.50
CA ALA A 14 -14.20 1.27 -0.88
C ALA A 14 -14.53 1.46 -2.38
N GLN A 15 -14.25 2.65 -2.93
CA GLN A 15 -14.45 2.93 -4.36
C GLN A 15 -13.42 2.19 -5.23
N GLN A 16 -12.17 2.06 -4.76
CA GLN A 16 -11.13 1.31 -5.46
C GLN A 16 -11.43 -0.20 -5.48
N LEU A 17 -11.98 -0.74 -4.38
CA LEU A 17 -12.40 -2.14 -4.29
C LEU A 17 -13.56 -2.47 -5.24
N ASP A 18 -14.56 -1.59 -5.34
CA ASP A 18 -15.69 -1.80 -6.26
C ASP A 18 -15.25 -1.75 -7.74
N LYS A 19 -14.32 -0.83 -8.06
CA LYS A 19 -13.68 -0.76 -9.36
C LYS A 19 -12.86 -2.02 -9.67
N LEU A 20 -12.10 -2.52 -8.70
CA LEU A 20 -11.32 -3.74 -8.84
C LEU A 20 -12.23 -4.97 -9.05
N LYS A 21 -13.35 -5.05 -8.32
CA LYS A 21 -14.35 -6.10 -8.48
C LYS A 21 -14.95 -6.10 -9.89
N THR A 22 -15.33 -4.93 -10.40
CA THR A 22 -15.87 -4.79 -11.75
C THR A 22 -14.83 -5.16 -12.82
N GLN A 23 -13.58 -4.71 -12.66
CA GLN A 23 -12.49 -5.05 -13.57
C GLN A 23 -12.15 -6.54 -13.55
N SER A 24 -12.24 -7.22 -12.40
CA SER A 24 -11.95 -8.65 -12.30
C SER A 24 -12.86 -9.53 -13.17
N GLN A 25 -14.10 -9.10 -13.39
CA GLN A 25 -15.07 -9.82 -14.21
C GLN A 25 -14.82 -9.64 -15.71
N GLN A 26 -14.27 -8.49 -16.12
CA GLN A 26 -14.04 -8.16 -17.52
C GLN A 26 -12.62 -8.51 -17.98
N ARG A 27 -11.64 -8.31 -17.09
CA ARG A 27 -10.19 -8.41 -17.36
C ARG A 27 -9.46 -8.95 -16.14
N PRO A 28 -9.56 -10.26 -15.87
CA PRO A 28 -9.06 -10.87 -14.64
C PRO A 28 -7.54 -10.72 -14.45
N GLN A 29 -6.75 -10.73 -15.54
CA GLN A 29 -5.30 -10.55 -15.46
C GLN A 29 -4.89 -9.11 -15.11
N GLU A 30 -5.52 -8.10 -15.72
CA GLU A 30 -5.27 -6.69 -15.42
C GLU A 30 -5.71 -6.35 -13.99
N ALA A 31 -6.85 -6.91 -13.54
CA ALA A 31 -7.32 -6.75 -12.17
C ALA A 31 -6.36 -7.41 -11.16
N ALA A 32 -5.81 -8.59 -11.46
CA ALA A 32 -4.82 -9.23 -10.58
C ALA A 32 -3.54 -8.39 -10.45
N ALA A 33 -3.07 -7.78 -11.55
CA ALA A 33 -1.90 -6.90 -11.52
C ALA A 33 -2.16 -5.61 -10.72
N GLU A 34 -3.35 -5.01 -10.86
CA GLU A 34 -3.77 -3.84 -10.08
C GLU A 34 -3.92 -4.17 -8.58
N ALA A 35 -4.50 -5.34 -8.25
CA ALA A 35 -4.60 -5.82 -6.88
C ALA A 35 -3.22 -6.04 -6.24
N ALA A 36 -2.28 -6.63 -6.99
CA ALA A 36 -0.91 -6.85 -6.52
C ALA A 36 -0.18 -5.53 -6.23
N ARG A 37 -0.35 -4.51 -7.08
CA ARG A 37 0.21 -3.16 -6.85
C ARG A 37 -0.39 -2.49 -5.61
N GLN A 38 -1.71 -2.58 -5.42
CA GLN A 38 -2.36 -2.06 -4.22
C GLN A 38 -1.88 -2.78 -2.95
N PHE A 39 -1.72 -4.10 -3.02
CA PHE A 39 -1.17 -4.87 -1.90
C PHE A 39 0.29 -4.49 -1.58
N GLU A 40 1.14 -4.32 -2.59
CA GLU A 40 2.53 -3.88 -2.40
C GLU A 40 2.59 -2.52 -1.68
N ALA A 41 1.73 -1.57 -2.06
CA ALA A 41 1.65 -0.26 -1.40
C ALA A 41 1.26 -0.38 0.09
N LEU A 42 0.27 -1.21 0.40
CA LEU A 42 -0.14 -1.50 1.78
C LEU A 42 0.99 -2.16 2.58
N PHE A 43 1.68 -3.12 1.97
CA PHE A 43 2.79 -3.82 2.60
C PHE A 43 3.96 -2.88 2.91
N ILE A 44 4.35 -2.01 1.98
CA ILE A 44 5.40 -1.01 2.19
C ILE A 44 5.02 -0.04 3.32
N SER A 45 3.77 0.44 3.33
CA SER A 45 3.27 1.30 4.41
C SER A 45 3.39 0.61 5.78
N GLN A 46 3.00 -0.67 5.86
CA GLN A 46 3.12 -1.44 7.09
C GLN A 46 4.58 -1.72 7.47
N MET A 47 5.45 -1.98 6.50
CA MET A 47 6.89 -2.17 6.72
C MET A 47 7.54 -0.90 7.27
N MET A 48 7.28 0.26 6.66
CA MET A 48 7.77 1.56 7.12
C MET A 48 7.30 1.88 8.53
N LYS A 49 6.02 1.59 8.83
CA LYS A 49 5.46 1.71 10.18
C LYS A 49 6.17 0.80 11.17
N SER A 50 6.41 -0.47 10.82
CA SER A 50 7.11 -1.43 11.67
C SER A 50 8.58 -1.06 11.90
N MET A 51 9.28 -0.54 10.90
CA MET A 51 10.66 -0.04 11.06
C MET A 51 10.73 1.14 12.03
N ARG A 52 9.78 2.08 11.97
CA ARG A 52 9.69 3.18 12.93
C ARG A 52 9.42 2.71 14.36
N GLN A 53 8.52 1.74 14.52
CA GLN A 53 8.26 1.14 15.83
C GLN A 53 9.49 0.42 16.40
N ALA A 54 10.29 -0.23 15.54
CA ALA A 54 11.50 -0.93 15.94
C ALA A 54 12.70 0.01 16.26
N GLY A 55 12.74 1.21 15.67
CA GLY A 55 13.77 2.23 15.94
C GLY A 55 13.73 2.84 17.34
N GLY A 56 12.69 2.53 18.14
CA GLY A 56 12.46 3.06 19.47
C GLY A 56 11.89 4.48 19.45
N GLU A 57 10.93 4.75 20.34
CA GLU A 57 10.41 6.11 20.58
C GLU A 57 11.46 6.92 21.35
N SER A 58 12.46 7.48 20.67
CA SER A 58 13.37 8.44 21.29
C SER A 58 12.66 9.78 21.46
N GLU A 59 12.77 10.43 22.63
CA GLU A 59 12.16 11.73 22.92
C GLU A 59 12.50 12.82 21.88
N LEU A 60 13.63 12.68 21.18
CA LEU A 60 14.05 13.56 20.07
C LEU A 60 13.19 13.42 18.80
N PHE A 61 12.61 12.24 18.54
CA PHE A 61 11.77 11.98 17.36
C PHE A 61 10.27 12.15 17.63
N ASN A 62 9.87 12.38 18.89
CA ASN A 62 8.47 12.55 19.30
C ASN A 62 7.97 14.00 19.17
N SER A 63 8.75 14.92 18.59
CA SER A 63 8.25 16.28 18.36
C SER A 63 7.16 16.28 17.27
N SER A 64 6.13 17.10 17.44
CA SER A 64 5.05 17.25 16.44
C SER A 64 5.58 17.69 15.08
N ALA A 65 6.61 18.56 15.07
CA ALA A 65 7.26 19.02 13.84
C ALA A 65 7.96 17.88 13.09
N MET A 66 8.63 16.98 13.81
CA MET A 66 9.34 15.86 13.19
C MET A 66 8.37 14.81 12.64
N ARG A 67 7.23 14.59 13.32
CA ARG A 67 6.12 13.78 12.78
C ARG A 67 5.60 14.32 11.47
N THR A 68 5.26 15.62 11.41
CA THR A 68 4.76 16.24 10.18
C THR A 68 5.75 16.13 9.03
N TYR A 69 7.04 16.39 9.27
CA TYR A 69 8.08 16.25 8.24
C TYR A 69 8.20 14.80 7.77
N THR A 70 8.17 13.84 8.70
CA THR A 70 8.25 12.41 8.38
C THR A 70 7.04 11.96 7.58
N ASP A 71 5.83 12.41 7.92
CA ASP A 71 4.61 12.08 7.19
C ASP A 71 4.65 12.65 5.76
N MET A 72 5.15 13.88 5.58
CA MET A 72 5.35 14.46 4.24
C MET A 72 6.42 13.71 3.43
N PHE A 73 7.53 13.32 4.08
CA PHE A 73 8.58 12.54 3.45
C PHE A 73 8.06 11.17 3.02
N ASP A 74 7.32 10.48 3.89
CA ASP A 74 6.69 9.20 3.58
C ASP A 74 5.68 9.31 2.44
N GLN A 75 4.89 10.39 2.36
CA GLN A 75 3.97 10.62 1.25
C GLN A 75 4.71 10.75 -0.09
N GLN A 76 5.81 11.50 -0.11
CA GLN A 76 6.63 11.64 -1.31
C GLN A 76 7.31 10.32 -1.66
N MET A 77 7.84 9.60 -0.67
CA MET A 77 8.48 8.31 -0.86
C MET A 77 7.47 7.27 -1.34
N ALA A 78 6.25 7.26 -0.81
CA ALA A 78 5.16 6.41 -1.28
C ALA A 78 4.76 6.74 -2.72
N THR A 79 4.79 8.01 -3.11
CA THR A 79 4.53 8.43 -4.50
C THR A 79 5.63 7.98 -5.45
N GLU A 80 6.90 8.14 -5.07
CA GLU A 80 8.07 7.69 -5.85
C GLU A 80 8.12 6.16 -5.96
N VAL A 81 7.86 5.46 -4.85
CA VAL A 81 7.84 4.00 -4.80
C VAL A 81 6.63 3.44 -5.52
N ALA A 82 5.45 4.07 -5.44
CA ALA A 82 4.30 3.66 -6.26
C ALA A 82 4.51 3.91 -7.75
N GLY A 83 5.32 4.91 -8.11
CA GLY A 83 5.70 5.21 -9.49
C GLY A 83 6.67 4.19 -10.11
N LYS A 84 7.56 3.59 -9.31
CA LYS A 84 8.53 2.58 -9.77
C LYS A 84 8.20 1.13 -9.40
N GLY A 85 7.42 0.90 -8.36
CA GLY A 85 7.36 -0.39 -7.65
C GLY A 85 8.71 -0.75 -7.03
N ILE A 86 8.73 -1.66 -6.04
CA ILE A 86 9.98 -2.34 -5.64
C ILE A 86 10.09 -3.73 -6.26
N GLY A 87 9.12 -4.11 -7.10
CA GLY A 87 9.09 -5.38 -7.81
C GLY A 87 8.37 -6.50 -7.06
N LEU A 88 7.81 -6.23 -5.87
CA LEU A 88 7.11 -7.25 -5.08
C LEU A 88 5.75 -7.58 -5.68
N ALA A 89 5.07 -6.60 -6.30
CA ALA A 89 3.79 -6.82 -6.97
C ALA A 89 3.93 -7.83 -8.13
N GLU A 90 4.99 -7.69 -8.94
CA GLU A 90 5.30 -8.59 -10.05
C GLU A 90 5.65 -9.99 -9.57
N GLN A 91 6.43 -10.11 -8.48
CA GLN A 91 6.77 -11.40 -7.87
C GLN A 91 5.53 -12.09 -7.28
N LEU A 92 4.64 -11.35 -6.62
CA LEU A 92 3.35 -11.87 -6.14
C LEU A 92 2.45 -12.35 -7.28
N LEU A 93 2.35 -11.56 -8.35
CA LEU A 93 1.57 -11.94 -9.52
C LEU A 93 2.13 -13.20 -10.18
N GLN A 94 3.45 -13.29 -10.31
CA GLN A 94 4.13 -14.47 -10.83
C GLN A 94 3.86 -15.70 -9.96
N GLN A 95 3.95 -15.57 -8.63
CA GLN A 95 3.65 -16.66 -7.70
C GLN A 95 2.18 -17.09 -7.76
N LEU A 96 1.24 -16.14 -7.85
CA LEU A 96 -0.18 -16.43 -7.99
C LEU A 96 -0.52 -17.12 -9.32
N GLN A 97 0.15 -16.73 -10.41
CA GLN A 97 0.01 -17.38 -11.71
C GLN A 97 0.57 -18.82 -11.70
N LEU A 98 1.71 -19.02 -11.04
CA LEU A 98 2.30 -20.35 -10.84
C LEU A 98 1.37 -21.26 -10.02
N GLU A 99 0.72 -20.73 -8.97
CA GLU A 99 -0.27 -21.46 -8.17
C GLU A 99 -1.58 -21.73 -8.94
N GLN A 100 -2.07 -20.77 -9.74
CA GLN A 100 -3.27 -20.97 -10.57
C GLN A 100 -3.04 -21.93 -11.74
N GLY A 101 -1.82 -22.00 -12.29
CA GLY A 101 -1.42 -22.99 -13.28
C GLY A 101 -1.22 -24.40 -12.71
N LYS A 102 -1.29 -24.57 -11.38
CA LYS A 102 -1.07 -25.83 -10.67
C LYS A 102 -2.38 -26.51 -10.22
N LYS A 103 -3.51 -26.22 -10.86
CA LYS A 103 -4.72 -27.04 -10.67
C LYS A 103 -4.58 -28.36 -11.45
N PRO A 104 -4.91 -29.52 -10.83
CA PRO A 104 -5.10 -30.77 -11.57
C PRO A 104 -6.29 -30.68 -12.54
#